data_AF-A0A1J3D5R8-F1
#
_entry.id   AF-A0A1J3D5R8-F1
#
_cell.length_a   1.000
_cell.length_b   1.000
_cell.length_c   1.000
_cell.angle_alpha   90.00
_cell.angle_beta   90.00
_cell.angle_gamma   90.00
#
_symmetry.space_group_name_H-M   'P 1'
#
loop_
_entity.id
_entity.type
_entity.pdbx_description
1 polymer ?
#
loop_
_entity_poly.entity_id
_entity_poly.type
_entity_poly.pdbx_seq_one_letter_code
_entity_poly.pdbx_strand_id
1 'polypeptide(L)'
;WNEKLNQTLKSLGFERCSKEPSVYQKRVRQDTLLVAVYVDDLFVSGSSEKIVTEFKIEMELKFEMSDLGRLSYYLGIEVCQHKGGITLSQRRYALKILEEAGMLECNLAHTPMEAGLQLS
;
A
#
# COMPACT_ATOMS: atom_id res chain seq x y z
N TRP A 1 -5.94 8.36 -18.88
CA TRP A 1 -5.73 8.76 -17.49
C TRP A 1 -4.23 8.85 -17.15
N ASN A 2 -3.46 7.76 -17.23
CA ASN A 2 -2.02 7.75 -16.87
C ASN A 2 -1.17 8.81 -17.60
N GLU A 3 -1.41 9.05 -18.89
CA GLU A 3 -0.67 10.11 -19.63
C GLU A 3 -0.94 11.52 -19.07
N LYS A 4 -2.20 11.82 -18.71
CA LYS A 4 -2.58 13.09 -18.07
C LYS A 4 -1.94 13.24 -16.69
N LEU A 5 -1.90 12.15 -15.91
CA LEU A 5 -1.22 12.09 -14.62
C LEU A 5 0.28 12.38 -14.80
N ASN A 6 0.95 11.68 -15.70
CA ASN A 6 2.38 11.85 -16.01
C ASN A 6 2.71 13.31 -16.39
N GLN A 7 1.92 13.92 -17.28
CA GLN A 7 2.08 15.33 -17.65
C GLN A 7 1.89 16.28 -16.48
N THR A 8 0.89 16.00 -15.63
CA THR A 8 0.61 16.81 -14.44
C THR A 8 1.73 16.71 -13.41
N LEU A 9 2.21 15.51 -13.10
CA LEU A 9 3.33 15.29 -12.19
C LEU A 9 4.60 15.97 -12.71
N LYS A 10 4.90 15.86 -14.02
CA LYS A 10 6.01 16.60 -14.64
C LYS A 10 5.86 18.12 -14.50
N SER A 11 4.66 18.67 -14.71
CA SER A 11 4.41 20.11 -14.52
C SER A 11 4.57 20.56 -13.07
N LEU A 12 4.32 19.66 -12.12
CA LEU A 12 4.51 19.90 -10.69
C LEU A 12 5.97 19.72 -10.25
N GLY A 13 6.89 19.43 -11.18
CA GLY A 13 8.32 19.27 -10.92
C GLY A 13 8.71 17.88 -10.42
N PHE A 14 7.90 16.85 -10.67
CA PHE A 14 8.29 15.47 -10.40
C PHE A 14 9.13 14.89 -11.53
N GLU A 15 10.11 14.10 -11.14
CA GLU A 15 10.94 13.28 -12.01
C GLU A 15 10.52 11.82 -11.90
N ARG A 16 10.33 11.16 -13.05
CA ARG A 16 10.01 9.74 -13.10
C ARG A 16 11.29 8.92 -12.86
N CYS A 17 11.21 7.93 -11.98
CA CYS A 17 12.35 7.05 -11.71
C CYS A 17 12.68 6.21 -12.95
N SER A 18 13.98 6.15 -13.31
CA SER A 18 14.45 5.42 -14.49
C SER A 18 14.37 3.90 -14.32
N LYS A 19 14.54 3.42 -13.09
CA LYS A 19 14.50 1.98 -12.76
C LYS A 19 13.09 1.47 -12.49
N GLU A 20 12.20 2.35 -12.03
CA GLU A 20 10.83 2.00 -11.68
C GLU A 20 9.87 3.06 -12.23
N PRO A 21 9.36 2.89 -13.46
CA PRO A 21 8.52 3.88 -14.11
C PRO A 21 7.17 4.12 -13.41
N SER A 22 6.77 3.29 -12.44
CA SER A 22 5.59 3.58 -11.63
C SER A 22 5.86 4.62 -10.52
N VAL A 23 7.12 4.95 -10.24
CA VAL A 23 7.53 5.83 -9.15
C VAL A 23 8.01 7.19 -9.67
N TYR A 24 7.55 8.24 -9.00
CA TYR A 24 7.91 9.63 -9.22
C TYR A 24 8.53 10.20 -7.94
N GLN A 25 9.58 11.00 -8.09
CA GLN A 25 10.21 11.74 -6.99
C GLN A 25 10.13 13.24 -7.24
N LYS A 26 9.97 14.01 -6.17
CA LYS A 26 10.15 15.47 -6.18
C LYS A 26 10.95 15.86 -4.95
N ARG A 27 11.98 16.68 -5.15
CA ARG A 27 12.78 17.26 -4.05
C ARG A 27 12.47 18.74 -3.94
N VAL A 28 12.06 19.18 -2.76
CA VAL A 28 11.78 20.58 -2.45
C VAL A 28 12.69 20.98 -1.30
N ARG A 29 13.81 21.64 -1.59
CA ARG A 29 14.86 21.98 -0.60
C ARG A 29 15.36 20.72 0.12
N GLN A 30 15.05 20.57 1.40
CA GLN A 30 15.41 19.40 2.23
C GLN A 30 14.32 18.33 2.22
N ASP A 31 13.13 18.65 1.72
CA ASP A 31 12.00 17.76 1.69
C ASP A 31 12.00 16.88 0.43
N THR A 32 11.60 15.62 0.60
CA THR A 32 11.47 14.66 -0.49
C THR A 32 10.06 14.11 -0.48
N LEU A 33 9.44 14.09 -1.66
CA LEU A 33 8.12 13.52 -1.91
C LEU A 33 8.25 12.41 -2.95
N LEU A 34 7.65 11.27 -2.65
CA LEU A 34 7.61 10.06 -3.48
C LEU A 34 6.15 9.73 -3.77
N VAL A 35 5.87 9.46 -5.04
CA VAL A 35 4.55 9.06 -5.51
C VAL A 35 4.71 7.78 -6.32
N ALA A 36 4.12 6.69 -5.85
CA ALA A 36 4.04 5.44 -6.61
C ALA A 36 2.62 5.28 -7.15
N VAL A 37 2.51 5.01 -8.46
CA VAL A 37 1.26 4.87 -9.19
C VAL A 37 0.96 3.39 -9.38
N TYR A 38 -0.21 2.94 -8.96
CA TYR A 38 -0.67 1.58 -9.19
C TYR A 38 -2.10 1.58 -9.72
N VAL A 39 -2.26 1.29 -11.01
CA VAL A 39 -3.56 1.33 -11.70
C VAL A 39 -4.26 2.67 -11.44
N ASP A 40 -5.28 2.71 -10.59
CA ASP A 40 -6.06 3.91 -10.25
C ASP A 40 -5.64 4.55 -8.92
N ASP A 41 -4.79 3.88 -8.13
CA ASP A 41 -4.35 4.32 -6.80
C ASP A 41 -3.00 5.03 -6.84
N LEU A 42 -2.85 6.03 -5.96
CA LEU A 42 -1.60 6.77 -5.74
C LEU A 42 -1.11 6.58 -4.31
N PHE A 43 0.07 5.97 -4.16
CA PHE A 43 0.76 5.90 -2.89
C PHE A 43 1.68 7.10 -2.75
N VAL A 44 1.42 7.93 -1.75
CA VAL A 44 2.21 9.13 -1.48
C VAL A 44 2.98 8.95 -0.19
N SER A 45 4.28 9.22 -0.25
CA SER A 45 5.18 9.23 0.91
C SER A 45 6.04 10.48 0.87
N GLY A 46 6.33 11.08 2.01
CA GLY A 46 7.15 12.28 2.06
C GLY A 46 7.90 12.42 3.39
N SER A 47 8.92 13.28 3.40
CA SER A 47 9.72 13.60 4.58
C SER A 47 8.95 14.38 5.65
N SER A 48 7.87 15.06 5.27
CA SER A 48 7.03 15.85 6.15
C SER A 48 5.55 15.62 5.83
N GLU A 49 4.71 15.59 6.85
CA GLU A 49 3.26 15.47 6.65
C GLU A 49 2.70 16.69 5.91
N LYS A 50 3.31 17.88 6.12
CA LYS A 50 2.89 19.12 5.46
C LYS A 50 2.98 19.02 3.93
N ILE A 51 4.11 18.55 3.39
CA ILE A 51 4.31 18.44 1.94
C ILE A 51 3.39 17.37 1.32
N VAL A 52 3.07 16.32 2.07
CA VAL A 52 2.16 15.26 1.63
C VAL A 52 0.74 15.82 1.55
N THR A 53 0.31 16.55 2.57
CA THR A 53 -1.02 17.18 2.61
C THR A 53 -1.17 18.25 1.51
N GLU A 54 -0.16 19.10 1.30
CA GLU A 54 -0.17 20.07 0.21
C GLU A 54 -0.29 19.39 -1.16
N PHE A 55 0.45 18.30 -1.38
CA PHE A 55 0.35 17.53 -2.62
C PHE A 55 -1.02 16.86 -2.80
N LYS A 56 -1.60 16.30 -1.74
CA LYS A 56 -2.95 15.70 -1.77
C LYS A 56 -4.00 16.72 -2.22
N ILE A 57 -3.95 17.93 -1.66
CA ILE A 57 -4.85 19.03 -2.03
C ILE A 57 -4.65 19.43 -3.49
N GLU A 58 -3.40 19.60 -3.95
CA GLU A 58 -3.12 19.92 -5.36
C GLU A 58 -3.65 18.85 -6.33
N MET A 59 -3.58 17.58 -5.94
CA MET A 59 -4.04 16.47 -6.76
C MET A 59 -5.57 16.37 -6.79
N GLU A 60 -6.25 16.56 -5.66
CA GLU A 60 -7.72 16.61 -5.57
C GLU A 60 -8.32 17.78 -6.36
N LEU A 61 -7.60 18.89 -6.50
CA LEU A 61 -8.02 20.01 -7.35
C LEU A 61 -7.87 19.73 -8.85
N LYS A 62 -6.93 18.88 -9.25
CA LYS A 62 -6.62 18.59 -10.67
C LYS A 62 -7.29 17.32 -11.19
N PHE A 63 -7.61 16.40 -10.29
CA PHE A 63 -8.21 15.11 -10.58
C PHE A 63 -9.39 14.89 -9.63
N GLU A 64 -10.45 14.30 -10.16
CA GLU A 64 -11.53 13.77 -9.34
C GLU A 64 -11.01 12.52 -8.61
N MET A 65 -10.39 12.75 -7.46
CA MET A 65 -9.80 11.70 -6.62
C MET A 65 -10.08 11.99 -5.14
N SER A 66 -10.24 10.94 -4.37
CA SER A 66 -10.49 11.03 -2.93
C SER A 66 -9.27 10.58 -2.14
N ASP A 67 -8.98 11.26 -1.05
CA ASP A 67 -7.97 10.78 -0.10
C ASP A 67 -8.51 9.57 0.67
N LEU A 68 -7.93 8.39 0.42
CA LEU A 68 -8.22 7.16 1.17
C LEU A 68 -7.59 7.16 2.57
N GLY A 69 -6.84 8.21 2.91
CA GLY A 69 -6.19 8.38 4.19
C GLY A 69 -4.88 7.60 4.30
N ARG A 70 -4.60 7.08 5.49
CA ARG A 70 -3.36 6.35 5.75
C ARG A 70 -3.45 4.94 5.14
N LEU A 71 -2.42 4.55 4.38
CA LEU A 71 -2.34 3.23 3.76
C LEU A 71 -2.59 2.11 4.78
N SER A 72 -3.73 1.45 4.63
CA SER A 72 -4.20 0.37 5.51
C SER A 72 -4.31 -0.96 4.78
N TYR A 73 -4.38 -0.95 3.45
CA TYR A 73 -4.41 -2.13 2.61
C TYR A 73 -3.58 -1.92 1.34
N TYR A 74 -2.78 -2.90 0.97
CA TYR A 74 -2.02 -2.94 -0.29
C TYR A 74 -2.16 -4.33 -0.91
N LEU A 75 -2.77 -4.43 -2.10
CA LEU A 75 -3.01 -5.70 -2.81
C LEU A 75 -3.71 -6.78 -1.96
N GLY A 76 -4.62 -6.38 -1.07
CA GLY A 76 -5.32 -7.28 -0.15
C GLY A 76 -4.52 -7.66 1.11
N ILE A 77 -3.31 -7.13 1.28
CA ILE A 77 -2.50 -7.25 2.49
C ILE A 77 -2.79 -6.07 3.40
N GLU A 78 -3.06 -6.33 4.67
CA GLU A 78 -3.25 -5.28 5.67
C GLU A 78 -1.90 -4.62 6.00
N VAL A 79 -1.90 -3.30 6.06
CA VAL A 79 -0.72 -2.49 6.36
C VAL A 79 -0.96 -1.77 7.69
N CYS A 80 -0.19 -2.15 8.71
CA CYS A 80 -0.25 -1.54 10.04
C CYS A 80 0.96 -0.62 10.24
N GLN A 81 0.73 0.69 10.19
CA GLN A 81 1.77 1.69 10.40
C GLN A 81 1.78 2.16 11.86
N HIS A 82 2.94 2.12 12.52
CA HIS A 82 3.12 2.58 13.89
C HIS A 82 4.45 3.35 14.02
N LYS A 83 4.68 4.00 15.16
CA LYS A 83 5.89 4.83 15.38
C LYS A 83 7.20 4.05 15.18
N GLY A 84 7.18 2.73 15.37
CA GLY A 84 8.35 1.86 15.24
C GLY A 84 8.54 1.23 13.86
N GLY A 85 7.64 1.47 12.90
CA GLY A 85 7.74 0.90 11.56
C GLY A 85 6.40 0.53 10.94
N ILE A 86 6.48 -0.31 9.91
CA ILE A 86 5.33 -0.79 9.15
C ILE A 86 5.32 -2.31 9.27
N THR A 87 4.19 -2.85 9.72
CA THR A 87 3.94 -4.29 9.77
C THR A 87 2.92 -4.66 8.70
N LEU A 88 3.19 -5.74 7.97
CA LEU A 88 2.25 -6.32 7.01
C LEU A 88 1.52 -7.50 7.68
N SER A 89 0.20 -7.51 7.59
CA SER A 89 -0.66 -8.57 8.12
C SER A 89 -1.48 -9.19 7.01
N GLN A 90 -1.58 -10.52 7.00
CA GLN A 90 -2.52 -11.26 6.17
C GLN A 90 -3.57 -11.97 7.01
N ARG A 91 -3.83 -11.47 8.24
CA ARG A 91 -4.77 -12.09 9.17
C ARG A 91 -6.13 -12.35 8.51
N ARG A 92 -6.68 -11.36 7.80
CA ARG A 92 -7.96 -11.51 7.10
C ARG A 92 -7.94 -12.57 6.00
N TYR A 93 -6.84 -12.70 5.26
CA TYR A 93 -6.69 -13.76 4.26
C TYR A 93 -6.58 -15.14 4.92
N ALA A 94 -5.81 -15.27 6.00
CA ALA A 94 -5.73 -16.51 6.77
C ALA A 94 -7.09 -16.93 7.35
N LEU A 95 -7.86 -15.99 7.91
CA LEU A 95 -9.21 -16.25 8.39
C LEU A 95 -10.15 -16.70 7.27
N LYS A 96 -10.05 -16.08 6.09
CA LYS A 96 -10.83 -16.49 4.92
C LYS A 96 -10.51 -17.92 4.48
N ILE A 97 -9.24 -18.32 4.48
CA ILE A 97 -8.85 -19.71 4.19
C ILE A 97 -9.44 -20.66 5.23
N LEU A 98 -9.37 -20.31 6.52
CA LEU A 98 -9.97 -21.12 7.58
C LEU A 98 -11.47 -21.27 7.39
N GLU A 99 -12.16 -20.19 7.00
CA GLU A 99 -13.59 -20.22 6.69
C GLU A 99 -13.92 -21.13 5.51
N GLU A 100 -13.21 -20.99 4.39
CA GLU A 100 -13.39 -21.80 3.19
C GLU A 100 -13.10 -23.29 3.42
N ALA A 101 -12.17 -23.60 4.34
CA ALA A 101 -11.86 -24.97 4.75
C ALA A 101 -12.82 -25.50 5.84
N GLY A 102 -13.75 -24.70 6.35
CA GLY A 102 -14.62 -25.08 7.47
C GLY A 102 -13.89 -25.24 8.81
N MET A 103 -12.73 -24.60 8.97
CA MET A 103 -11.81 -24.74 10.10
C MET A 103 -11.78 -23.54 11.06
N LEU A 104 -12.70 -22.58 10.93
CA LEU A 104 -12.80 -21.41 11.82
C LEU A 104 -12.86 -21.78 13.31
N GLU A 105 -13.62 -22.83 13.63
CA GLU A 105 -13.87 -23.33 14.99
C GLU A 105 -13.08 -24.61 15.30
N CYS A 106 -12.04 -24.94 14.51
CA CYS A 106 -11.24 -26.13 14.76
C CYS A 106 -10.45 -26.00 16.07
N ASN A 107 -10.39 -27.10 16.83
CA ASN A 107 -9.57 -27.19 18.03
C ASN A 107 -8.09 -26.96 17.72
N LEU A 108 -7.41 -26.23 18.60
CA LEU A 108 -5.97 -26.01 18.53
C LEU A 108 -5.24 -27.36 18.61
N ALA A 109 -4.61 -27.79 17.53
CA ALA A 109 -3.68 -28.92 17.55
C ALA A 109 -2.28 -28.40 17.88
N HIS A 110 -1.67 -28.90 18.96
CA HIS A 110 -0.32 -28.48 19.39
C HIS A 110 0.77 -28.92 18.40
N THR A 111 0.48 -29.87 17.52
CA THR A 111 1.39 -30.36 16.48
C THR A 111 0.59 -30.69 15.22
N PRO A 112 1.01 -30.25 14.02
CA PRO A 112 0.50 -30.82 12.79
C PRO A 112 0.81 -32.32 12.81
N MET A 113 -0.18 -33.14 12.45
CA MET A 113 -0.05 -34.59 12.39
C MET A 113 1.21 -34.98 11.59
N GLU A 114 1.95 -35.96 12.11
CA GLU A 114 3.19 -36.42 11.50
C GLU A 114 2.93 -36.89 10.06
N ALA A 115 3.73 -36.38 9.11
CA ALA A 115 3.58 -36.73 7.70
C ALA A 115 3.82 -38.24 7.53
N GLY A 116 2.78 -38.99 7.16
CA GLY A 116 2.85 -40.44 6.97
C GLY A 116 2.14 -41.28 8.04
N LEU A 117 1.40 -40.66 8.97
CA LEU A 117 0.58 -41.41 9.93
C LEU A 117 -0.56 -42.15 9.20
N GLN A 118 -0.43 -43.46 9.02
CA GLN A 118 -1.54 -44.32 8.65
C GLN A 118 -2.37 -44.64 9.89
N LEU A 119 -3.63 -44.21 9.88
CA LEU A 119 -4.61 -44.62 10.88
C LEU A 119 -5.19 -45.97 10.44
N SER A 120 -4.96 -46.99 11.27
CA SER A 120 -5.42 -48.37 11.11
C SER A 120 -6.93 -48.52 11.15
#